data_AF-A0A7C1K786-F1
#
_entry.id   AF-A0A7C1K786-F1
#
_cell.length_a   1.000
_cell.length_b   1.000
_cell.length_c   1.000
_cell.angle_alpha   90.00
_cell.angle_beta   90.00
_cell.angle_gamma   90.00
#
_symmetry.space_group_name_H-M   'P 1'
#
loop_
_entity.id
_entity.type
_entity.pdbx_description
1 polymer ?
#
loop_
_entity_poly.entity_id
_entity_poly.type
_entity_poly.pdbx_seq_one_letter_code
_entity_poly.pdbx_strand_id
1 'polypeptide(L)'
;MLTVWGWSTLPVAQWSVEEAIATERKLFAINGYRGIQGQDPVYTVLNGELPVLVSAPHAVKHLRVGVVEPKEEDEYTGTLARLLHALTGCHAIYLASCDLDPNFYDDCAYKAGLRDTIAQHGIRLVLDLHGSAVWRTYDIDIGTCHGEALLGRSELVECLLEYCKRHGIKEVFENHTFSGCGQPTVTRLVSRELGIPALQLEINKKWRDPEKRPEQFRTLVECLAAYIRGQ
;
A
#
# COMPACT_ATOMS: atom_id res chain seq x y z
N MET A 1 -16.80 37.42 2.07
CA MET A 1 -17.15 36.80 3.37
C MET A 1 -16.90 35.31 3.20
N LEU A 2 -15.79 34.82 3.76
CA LEU A 2 -15.29 33.45 3.59
C LEU A 2 -16.12 32.49 4.45
N THR A 3 -16.83 31.55 3.83
CA THR A 3 -17.38 30.38 4.51
C THR A 3 -16.41 29.22 4.36
N VAL A 4 -15.65 28.99 5.43
CA VAL A 4 -14.81 27.81 5.61
C VAL A 4 -15.74 26.65 5.95
N TRP A 5 -15.84 25.67 5.05
CA TRP A 5 -16.56 24.43 5.32
C TRP A 5 -15.79 23.62 6.36
N GLY A 6 -16.40 23.45 7.53
CA GLY A 6 -15.91 22.57 8.57
C GLY A 6 -15.98 21.12 8.09
N TRP A 7 -14.85 20.44 8.11
CA TRP A 7 -14.79 18.99 7.93
C TRP A 7 -15.40 18.37 9.19
N SER A 8 -16.65 17.93 9.09
CA SER A 8 -17.23 17.03 10.08
C SER A 8 -16.41 15.74 10.06
N THR A 9 -15.53 15.58 11.04
CA THR A 9 -14.86 14.31 11.33
C THR A 9 -15.95 13.30 11.68
N LEU A 10 -16.38 12.51 10.69
CA LEU A 10 -17.12 11.29 10.95
C LEU A 10 -16.31 10.48 11.98
N PRO A 11 -16.96 9.86 12.99
CA PRO A 11 -16.24 8.97 13.89
C PRO A 11 -15.61 7.87 13.03
N VAL A 12 -14.29 7.85 12.99
CA VAL A 12 -13.53 6.74 12.44
C VAL A 12 -14.12 5.49 13.08
N ALA A 13 -14.60 4.54 12.27
CA ALA A 13 -15.05 3.25 12.79
C ALA A 13 -14.04 2.76 13.84
N GLN A 14 -14.51 2.30 15.01
CA GLN A 14 -13.65 1.85 16.11
C GLN A 14 -12.79 0.68 15.62
N TRP A 15 -11.57 0.99 15.17
CA TRP A 15 -10.50 0.02 14.99
C TRP A 15 -9.50 0.20 16.13
N SER A 16 -8.89 -0.89 16.57
CA SER A 16 -7.84 -0.86 17.58
C SER A 16 -6.49 -1.30 17.03
N VAL A 17 -5.42 -0.87 17.72
CA VAL A 17 -4.06 -1.32 17.40
C VAL A 17 -3.94 -2.83 17.63
N GLU A 18 -4.64 -3.36 18.64
CA GLU A 18 -4.69 -4.79 18.94
C GLU A 18 -5.32 -5.59 17.80
N GLU A 19 -6.36 -5.07 17.14
CA GLU A 19 -6.97 -5.70 15.97
C GLU A 19 -6.03 -5.71 14.77
N ALA A 20 -5.26 -4.64 14.56
CA ALA A 20 -4.23 -4.60 13.52
C ALA A 20 -3.13 -5.64 13.77
N ILE A 21 -2.63 -5.74 15.01
CA ILE A 21 -1.64 -6.75 15.42
C ILE A 21 -2.20 -8.17 15.28
N ALA A 22 -3.44 -8.40 15.70
CA ALA A 22 -4.09 -9.70 15.58
C ALA A 22 -4.30 -10.10 14.11
N THR A 23 -4.65 -9.14 13.24
CA THR A 23 -4.76 -9.33 11.79
C THR A 23 -3.41 -9.76 11.21
N GLU A 24 -2.33 -9.05 11.56
CA GLU A 24 -0.99 -9.38 11.10
C GLU A 24 -0.61 -10.82 11.46
N ARG A 25 -0.78 -11.17 12.74
CA ARG A 25 -0.44 -12.51 13.25
C ARG A 25 -1.26 -13.62 12.61
N LYS A 26 -2.53 -13.37 12.36
CA LYS A 26 -3.47 -14.38 11.84
C LYS A 26 -3.32 -14.62 10.35
N LEU A 27 -3.08 -13.56 9.56
CA LEU A 27 -3.13 -13.62 8.10
C LEU A 27 -1.75 -13.63 7.45
N PHE A 28 -0.81 -12.84 7.97
CA PHE A 28 0.46 -12.55 7.30
C PHE A 28 1.63 -13.27 7.99
N ALA A 29 1.85 -13.02 9.28
CA ALA A 29 2.99 -13.56 10.04
C ALA A 29 2.90 -15.07 10.32
N ILE A 30 1.76 -15.69 10.06
CA ILE A 30 1.57 -17.14 10.20
C ILE A 30 2.58 -17.91 9.32
N ASN A 31 3.01 -19.08 9.79
CA ASN A 31 4.00 -19.92 9.11
C ASN A 31 5.34 -19.20 8.83
N GLY A 32 5.72 -18.25 9.69
CA GLY A 32 6.96 -17.46 9.53
C GLY A 32 6.87 -16.51 8.35
N TYR A 33 5.78 -15.74 8.28
CA TYR A 33 5.46 -14.82 7.17
C TYR A 33 5.24 -15.48 5.82
N ARG A 34 4.90 -16.77 5.79
CA ARG A 34 4.51 -17.44 4.54
C ARG A 34 3.01 -17.31 4.26
N GLY A 35 2.24 -16.71 5.17
CA GLY A 35 0.80 -16.54 5.00
C GLY A 35 0.03 -17.86 5.03
N ILE A 36 -1.23 -17.80 4.58
CA ILE A 36 -2.14 -18.95 4.56
C ILE A 36 -1.75 -19.87 3.40
N GLN A 37 -1.23 -21.05 3.72
CA GLN A 37 -0.76 -22.01 2.71
C GLN A 37 -1.92 -22.74 2.04
N GLY A 38 -1.75 -23.13 0.77
CA GLY A 38 -2.75 -23.87 0.01
C GLY A 38 -3.95 -23.03 -0.45
N GLN A 39 -3.83 -21.70 -0.42
CA GLN A 39 -4.84 -20.78 -0.95
C GLN A 39 -4.70 -20.65 -2.47
N ASP A 40 -5.81 -20.77 -3.19
CA ASP A 40 -5.93 -20.45 -4.61
C ASP A 40 -7.14 -19.52 -4.81
N PRO A 41 -6.96 -18.27 -5.27
CA PRO A 41 -5.67 -17.65 -5.63
C PRO A 41 -4.78 -17.34 -4.41
N VAL A 42 -3.46 -17.24 -4.64
CA VAL A 42 -2.44 -16.89 -3.62
C VAL A 42 -2.55 -15.47 -3.07
N TYR A 43 -3.45 -14.66 -3.63
CA TYR A 43 -3.74 -13.29 -3.24
C TYR A 43 -5.19 -13.17 -2.78
N THR A 44 -5.51 -12.10 -2.08
CA THR A 44 -6.89 -11.76 -1.73
C THR A 44 -7.23 -10.39 -2.30
N VAL A 45 -8.44 -10.26 -2.85
CA VAL A 45 -9.04 -8.98 -3.24
C VAL A 45 -10.18 -8.65 -2.29
N LEU A 46 -10.24 -7.40 -1.84
CA LEU A 46 -11.34 -6.82 -1.10
C LEU A 46 -12.01 -5.77 -1.98
N ASN A 47 -13.27 -6.02 -2.33
CA ASN A 47 -14.03 -5.13 -3.21
C ASN A 47 -14.62 -3.97 -2.42
N GLY A 48 -14.31 -2.75 -2.84
CA GLY A 48 -14.87 -1.51 -2.32
C GLY A 48 -15.79 -0.83 -3.33
N GLU A 49 -16.02 0.46 -3.09
CA GLU A 49 -16.82 1.35 -3.94
C GLU A 49 -16.04 2.59 -4.39
N LEU A 50 -15.01 3.01 -3.64
CA LEU A 50 -14.15 4.11 -4.08
C LEU A 50 -13.22 3.62 -5.19
N PRO A 51 -13.03 4.40 -6.28
CA PRO A 51 -12.20 4.01 -7.42
C PRO A 51 -10.69 4.13 -7.14
N VAL A 52 -10.28 3.80 -5.91
CA VAL A 52 -8.89 3.71 -5.45
C VAL A 52 -8.63 2.25 -5.10
N LEU A 53 -7.50 1.72 -5.56
CA LEU A 53 -7.02 0.39 -5.18
C LEU A 53 -5.75 0.51 -4.35
N VAL A 54 -5.74 -0.10 -3.18
CA VAL A 54 -4.54 -0.24 -2.35
C VAL A 54 -3.92 -1.62 -2.58
N SER A 55 -2.70 -1.68 -3.10
CA SER A 55 -1.96 -2.92 -3.28
C SER A 55 -0.91 -3.13 -2.19
N ALA A 56 -0.68 -4.38 -1.78
CA ALA A 56 0.41 -4.78 -0.87
C ALA A 56 1.02 -6.11 -1.35
N PRO A 57 1.88 -6.07 -2.38
CA PRO A 57 2.42 -7.27 -3.02
C PRO A 57 3.42 -8.04 -2.15
N HIS A 58 4.00 -7.40 -1.14
CA HIS A 58 5.00 -7.98 -0.24
C HIS A 58 4.49 -8.18 1.19
N ALA A 59 3.17 -8.29 1.38
CA ALA A 59 2.56 -8.55 2.69
C ALA A 59 3.02 -9.87 3.35
N VAL A 60 3.56 -10.79 2.56
CA VAL A 60 4.18 -12.06 2.97
C VAL A 60 5.50 -12.23 2.24
N LYS A 61 6.31 -13.20 2.68
CA LYS A 61 7.54 -13.58 2.00
C LYS A 61 7.27 -13.94 0.54
N HIS A 62 8.24 -13.66 -0.32
CA HIS A 62 8.09 -13.85 -1.76
C HIS A 62 9.33 -14.46 -2.43
N LEU A 63 9.11 -15.18 -3.52
CA LEU A 63 10.13 -15.97 -4.20
C LEU A 63 10.75 -15.19 -5.37
N ARG A 64 12.06 -15.36 -5.58
CA ARG A 64 12.80 -14.84 -6.75
C ARG A 64 13.74 -15.90 -7.29
N VAL A 65 13.92 -15.94 -8.61
CA VAL A 65 14.84 -16.88 -9.26
C VAL A 65 16.26 -16.60 -8.78
N GLY A 66 17.02 -17.67 -8.54
CA GLY A 66 18.40 -17.58 -8.07
C GLY A 66 18.55 -17.22 -6.59
N VAL A 67 17.46 -17.09 -5.83
CA VAL A 67 17.49 -16.92 -4.38
C VAL A 67 16.98 -18.22 -3.72
N VAL A 68 17.80 -18.79 -2.83
CA VAL A 68 17.49 -20.07 -2.15
C VAL A 68 16.38 -19.90 -1.13
N GLU A 69 16.47 -18.84 -0.31
CA GLU A 69 15.46 -18.51 0.68
C GLU A 69 14.50 -17.44 0.15
N PRO A 70 13.21 -17.47 0.51
CA PRO A 70 12.30 -16.39 0.19
C PRO A 70 12.82 -15.03 0.68
N LYS A 71 12.56 -13.98 -0.07
CA LYS A 71 12.78 -12.60 0.37
C LYS A 71 11.81 -12.28 1.51
N GLU A 72 12.30 -11.51 2.47
CA GLU A 72 11.49 -11.03 3.60
C GLU A 72 10.31 -10.18 3.12
N GLU A 73 9.25 -10.24 3.90
CA GLU A 73 8.04 -9.44 3.79
C GLU A 73 8.24 -7.97 4.16
N ASP A 74 7.25 -7.18 3.77
CA ASP A 74 7.01 -5.85 4.25
C ASP A 74 5.95 -5.88 5.35
N GLU A 75 6.38 -6.17 6.58
CA GLU A 75 5.49 -6.32 7.75
C GLU A 75 4.37 -5.25 7.79
N TYR A 76 3.14 -5.63 8.12
CA TYR A 76 1.99 -4.75 8.23
C TYR A 76 1.50 -4.05 6.95
N THR A 77 2.15 -4.19 5.78
CA THR A 77 1.60 -3.61 4.54
C THR A 77 0.27 -4.25 4.14
N GLY A 78 0.15 -5.58 4.27
CA GLY A 78 -1.13 -6.29 4.07
C GLY A 78 -2.19 -5.87 5.08
N THR A 79 -1.81 -5.72 6.36
CA THR A 79 -2.71 -5.22 7.41
C THR A 79 -3.17 -3.78 7.13
N LEU A 80 -2.27 -2.89 6.69
CA LEU A 80 -2.61 -1.53 6.27
C LEU A 80 -3.58 -1.54 5.09
N ALA A 81 -3.35 -2.36 4.06
CA ALA A 81 -4.27 -2.45 2.92
C ALA A 81 -5.68 -2.87 3.35
N ARG A 82 -5.80 -3.87 4.23
CA ARG A 82 -7.09 -4.31 4.79
C ARG A 82 -7.76 -3.23 5.63
N LEU A 83 -6.99 -2.53 6.46
CA LEU A 83 -7.50 -1.49 7.34
C LEU A 83 -7.97 -0.27 6.55
N LEU A 84 -7.21 0.17 5.54
CA LEU A 84 -7.59 1.27 4.66
C LEU A 84 -8.85 0.94 3.85
N HIS A 85 -9.00 -0.29 3.36
CA HIS A 85 -10.23 -0.79 2.77
C HIS A 85 -11.41 -0.64 3.76
N ALA A 86 -11.28 -1.18 4.98
CA ALA A 86 -12.35 -1.14 5.97
C ALA A 86 -12.76 0.29 6.38
N LEU A 87 -11.80 1.21 6.43
CA LEU A 87 -12.05 2.59 6.84
C LEU A 87 -12.60 3.48 5.74
N THR A 88 -12.25 3.22 4.48
CA THR A 88 -12.54 4.15 3.37
C THR A 88 -13.50 3.59 2.35
N GLY A 89 -13.64 2.26 2.25
CA GLY A 89 -14.35 1.63 1.16
C GLY A 89 -13.57 1.62 -0.16
N CYS A 90 -12.25 1.86 -0.16
CA CYS A 90 -11.40 1.61 -1.32
C CYS A 90 -11.29 0.11 -1.62
N HIS A 91 -10.89 -0.26 -2.83
CA HIS A 91 -10.51 -1.63 -3.12
C HIS A 91 -9.15 -1.93 -2.48
N ALA A 92 -8.90 -3.19 -2.15
CA ALA A 92 -7.56 -3.64 -1.75
C ALA A 92 -7.19 -4.97 -2.39
N ILE A 93 -5.91 -5.15 -2.70
CA ILE A 93 -5.33 -6.42 -3.11
C ILE A 93 -4.03 -6.64 -2.36
N TYR A 94 -3.81 -7.84 -1.85
CA TYR A 94 -2.57 -8.18 -1.14
C TYR A 94 -2.22 -9.64 -1.33
N LEU A 95 -0.92 -9.94 -1.28
CA LEU A 95 -0.44 -11.30 -1.37
C LEU A 95 -0.77 -12.01 -0.04
N ALA A 96 -1.50 -13.12 -0.10
CA ALA A 96 -2.02 -13.82 1.08
C ALA A 96 -1.21 -15.08 1.42
N SER A 97 -0.46 -15.59 0.44
CA SER A 97 0.41 -16.75 0.56
C SER A 97 1.73 -16.52 -0.16
N CYS A 98 2.81 -17.08 0.38
CA CYS A 98 4.14 -16.99 -0.22
C CYS A 98 4.13 -17.53 -1.65
N ASP A 99 4.46 -16.68 -2.62
CA ASP A 99 4.52 -17.01 -4.04
C ASP A 99 5.56 -16.13 -4.76
N LEU A 100 5.61 -16.19 -6.09
CA LEU A 100 6.43 -15.35 -6.95
C LEU A 100 6.26 -13.87 -6.60
N ASP A 101 7.40 -13.18 -6.48
CA ASP A 101 7.44 -11.75 -6.23
C ASP A 101 6.78 -10.94 -7.37
N PRO A 102 5.66 -10.22 -7.08
CA PRO A 102 4.97 -9.42 -8.09
C PRO A 102 5.79 -8.23 -8.62
N ASN A 103 6.85 -7.83 -7.94
CA ASN A 103 7.78 -6.78 -8.37
C ASN A 103 9.06 -7.33 -9.02
N PHE A 104 9.16 -8.66 -9.19
CA PHE A 104 10.25 -9.31 -9.90
C PHE A 104 9.77 -10.04 -11.16
N TYR A 105 8.54 -10.55 -11.16
CA TYR A 105 7.95 -11.26 -12.30
C TYR A 105 6.79 -10.48 -12.92
N ASP A 106 6.67 -10.54 -14.24
CA ASP A 106 5.52 -9.99 -14.97
C ASP A 106 4.33 -10.94 -15.04
N ASP A 107 4.62 -12.23 -15.19
CA ASP A 107 3.63 -13.29 -15.24
C ASP A 107 3.55 -13.97 -13.87
N CYS A 108 2.62 -13.48 -13.05
CA CYS A 108 2.30 -14.09 -11.76
C CYS A 108 0.82 -13.90 -11.44
N ALA A 109 0.28 -14.80 -10.61
CA ALA A 109 -1.13 -14.81 -10.24
C ALA A 109 -1.57 -13.46 -9.64
N TYR A 110 -0.73 -12.84 -8.80
CA TYR A 110 -1.00 -11.53 -8.21
C TYR A 110 -1.24 -10.44 -9.27
N LYS A 111 -0.37 -10.34 -10.28
CA LYS A 111 -0.53 -9.35 -11.35
C LYS A 111 -1.71 -9.66 -12.26
N ALA A 112 -2.05 -10.93 -12.46
CA ALA A 112 -3.29 -11.31 -13.15
C ALA A 112 -4.52 -10.79 -12.38
N GLY A 113 -4.60 -11.05 -11.08
CA GLY A 113 -5.68 -10.55 -10.22
C GLY A 113 -5.76 -9.02 -10.16
N LEU A 114 -4.60 -8.35 -10.15
CA LEU A 114 -4.52 -6.89 -10.21
C LEU A 114 -5.14 -6.33 -11.50
N ARG A 115 -4.82 -6.92 -12.65
CA ARG A 115 -5.41 -6.53 -13.95
C ARG A 115 -6.92 -6.73 -13.95
N ASP A 116 -7.39 -7.88 -13.48
CA ASP A 116 -8.83 -8.20 -13.42
C ASP A 116 -9.57 -7.21 -12.50
N THR A 117 -9.02 -6.92 -11.32
CA THR A 117 -9.62 -5.98 -10.35
C THR A 117 -9.74 -4.58 -10.95
N ILE A 118 -8.67 -4.09 -11.61
CA ILE A 118 -8.68 -2.76 -12.24
C ILE A 118 -9.73 -2.69 -13.36
N ALA A 119 -9.80 -3.71 -14.21
CA ALA A 119 -10.76 -3.77 -15.32
C ALA A 119 -12.21 -3.85 -14.84
N GLN A 120 -12.48 -4.62 -13.78
CA GLN A 120 -13.83 -4.84 -13.26
C GLN A 120 -14.40 -3.63 -12.50
N HIS A 121 -13.56 -2.88 -11.81
CA HIS A 121 -14.01 -1.87 -10.84
C HIS A 121 -13.76 -0.42 -11.26
N GLY A 122 -13.23 -0.17 -12.46
CA GLY A 122 -13.03 1.19 -12.96
C GLY A 122 -12.07 2.00 -12.08
N ILE A 123 -11.00 1.37 -11.60
CA ILE A 123 -10.00 1.97 -10.71
C ILE A 123 -9.34 3.18 -11.40
N ARG A 124 -9.15 4.27 -10.66
CA ARG A 124 -8.61 5.56 -11.14
C ARG A 124 -7.31 5.97 -10.46
N LEU A 125 -6.90 5.25 -9.41
CA LEU A 125 -5.66 5.44 -8.69
C LEU A 125 -5.26 4.13 -8.01
N VAL A 126 -3.96 3.78 -8.09
CA VAL A 126 -3.38 2.69 -7.30
C VAL A 126 -2.36 3.23 -6.31
N LEU A 127 -2.50 2.85 -5.03
CA LEU A 127 -1.50 3.05 -4.00
C LEU A 127 -0.81 1.72 -3.70
N ASP A 128 0.44 1.60 -4.12
CA ASP A 128 1.23 0.37 -3.97
C ASP A 128 2.11 0.46 -2.72
N LEU A 129 1.68 -0.21 -1.65
CA LEU A 129 2.31 -0.15 -0.34
C LEU A 129 3.49 -1.11 -0.26
N HIS A 130 4.62 -0.56 0.18
CA HIS A 130 5.86 -1.27 0.46
C HIS A 130 6.44 -0.86 1.81
N GLY A 131 7.41 -1.65 2.27
CA GLY A 131 8.06 -1.50 3.54
C GLY A 131 9.54 -1.22 3.39
N SER A 132 9.99 -0.11 3.96
CA SER A 132 11.42 0.19 4.05
C SER A 132 11.97 -0.02 5.45
N ALA A 133 13.28 -0.21 5.52
CA ALA A 133 13.99 -0.48 6.77
C ALA A 133 14.03 0.73 7.71
N VAL A 134 14.06 0.47 9.02
CA VAL A 134 13.97 1.51 10.06
C VAL A 134 15.10 2.55 10.01
N TRP A 135 16.28 2.19 9.52
CA TRP A 135 17.46 3.07 9.44
C TRP A 135 17.42 4.05 8.26
N ARG A 136 16.40 4.00 7.40
CA ARG A 136 16.22 4.98 6.32
C ARG A 136 15.92 6.36 6.91
N THR A 137 16.38 7.40 6.24
CA THR A 137 16.28 8.80 6.69
C THR A 137 14.91 9.43 6.45
N TYR A 138 14.06 8.78 5.66
CA TYR A 138 12.71 9.25 5.35
C TYR A 138 11.64 8.52 6.18
N ASP A 139 10.47 9.14 6.26
CA ASP A 139 9.23 8.58 6.80
C ASP A 139 8.50 7.78 5.72
N ILE A 140 8.31 8.39 4.54
CA ILE A 140 7.72 7.78 3.35
C ILE A 140 8.52 8.25 2.13
N ASP A 141 8.87 7.32 1.23
CA ASP A 141 9.44 7.65 -0.08
C ASP A 141 8.43 7.25 -1.17
N ILE A 142 8.04 8.23 -1.98
CA ILE A 142 6.99 8.11 -2.98
C ILE A 142 7.66 7.81 -4.33
N GLY A 143 7.55 6.57 -4.80
CA GLY A 143 7.99 6.18 -6.13
C GLY A 143 6.92 6.51 -7.18
N THR A 144 7.25 7.40 -8.11
CA THR A 144 6.35 7.86 -9.19
C THR A 144 6.91 7.58 -10.58
N CYS A 145 8.01 6.83 -10.63
CA CYS A 145 8.91 6.71 -11.76
C CYS A 145 9.25 8.07 -12.39
N HIS A 146 9.76 8.99 -11.57
CA HIS A 146 10.11 10.36 -12.00
C HIS A 146 8.92 11.09 -12.67
N GLY A 147 7.71 10.87 -12.15
CA GLY A 147 6.46 11.45 -12.62
C GLY A 147 5.75 10.67 -13.73
N GLU A 148 6.42 9.69 -14.39
CA GLU A 148 5.79 8.91 -15.46
C GLU A 148 4.58 8.12 -14.98
N ALA A 149 4.64 7.57 -13.76
CA ALA A 149 3.56 6.76 -13.20
C ALA A 149 2.31 7.58 -12.82
N LEU A 150 2.41 8.91 -12.80
CA LEU A 150 1.31 9.82 -12.48
C LEU A 150 0.41 10.11 -13.68
N LEU A 151 0.88 9.82 -14.91
CA LEU A 151 0.14 10.08 -16.15
C LEU A 151 -0.34 11.55 -16.25
N GLY A 152 0.52 12.49 -15.86
CA GLY A 152 0.24 13.92 -15.88
C GLY A 152 -0.52 14.46 -14.65
N ARG A 153 -0.82 13.59 -13.66
CA ARG A 153 -1.55 13.96 -12.45
C ARG A 153 -0.63 14.26 -11.25
N SER A 154 0.20 15.30 -11.36
CA SER A 154 1.12 15.68 -10.28
C SER A 154 0.42 16.06 -8.98
N GLU A 155 -0.85 16.49 -9.06
CA GLU A 155 -1.66 16.85 -7.89
C GLU A 155 -1.83 15.68 -6.90
N LEU A 156 -1.72 14.43 -7.38
CA LEU A 156 -1.79 13.25 -6.52
C LEU A 156 -0.68 13.22 -5.46
N VAL A 157 0.54 13.62 -5.84
CA VAL A 157 1.69 13.69 -4.94
C VAL A 157 1.58 14.93 -4.04
N GLU A 158 1.24 16.07 -4.63
CA GLU A 158 1.06 17.33 -3.89
C GLU A 158 0.03 17.20 -2.78
N CYS A 159 -1.11 16.56 -3.07
CA CYS A 159 -2.13 16.26 -2.07
C CYS A 159 -1.58 15.32 -0.98
N LEU A 160 -0.89 14.23 -1.35
CA LEU A 160 -0.36 13.28 -0.37
C LEU A 160 0.63 13.96 0.60
N LEU A 161 1.54 14.79 0.07
CA LEU A 161 2.48 15.57 0.87
C LEU A 161 1.77 16.48 1.87
N GLU A 162 0.69 17.14 1.46
CA GLU A 162 -0.10 18.01 2.33
C GLU A 162 -0.84 17.22 3.43
N TYR A 163 -1.41 16.05 3.12
CA TYR A 163 -1.99 15.17 4.14
C TYR A 163 -0.92 14.70 5.13
N CYS A 164 0.22 14.21 4.65
CA CYS A 164 1.34 13.81 5.50
C CYS A 164 1.78 14.93 6.45
N LYS A 165 1.98 16.14 5.91
CA LYS A 165 2.35 17.32 6.68
C LYS A 165 1.34 17.65 7.78
N ARG A 166 0.03 17.62 7.47
CA ARG A 166 -1.05 17.87 8.45
C ARG A 166 -1.08 16.85 9.58
N HIS A 167 -0.75 15.60 9.28
CA HIS A 167 -0.65 14.52 10.25
C HIS A 167 0.72 14.44 10.94
N GLY A 168 1.65 15.35 10.63
CA GLY A 168 2.98 15.40 11.26
C GLY A 168 3.97 14.34 10.76
N ILE A 169 3.71 13.73 9.60
CA ILE A 169 4.66 12.90 8.84
C ILE A 169 5.49 13.85 7.97
N LYS A 170 6.77 14.02 8.30
CA LYS A 170 7.53 15.19 7.82
C LYS A 170 8.54 14.84 6.74
N GLU A 171 9.23 13.72 6.90
CA GLU A 171 10.32 13.33 6.00
C GLU A 171 9.75 12.54 4.81
N VAL A 172 8.89 13.18 4.02
CA VAL A 172 8.24 12.59 2.86
C VAL A 172 8.87 13.15 1.59
N PHE A 173 9.37 12.26 0.74
CA PHE A 173 10.08 12.63 -0.48
C PHE A 173 9.53 11.89 -1.68
N GLU A 174 9.77 12.42 -2.87
CA GLU A 174 9.44 11.79 -4.13
C GLU A 174 10.72 11.27 -4.80
N ASN A 175 10.74 9.98 -5.17
CA ASN A 175 11.84 9.31 -5.86
C ASN A 175 13.21 9.46 -5.18
N HIS A 176 13.29 9.52 -3.85
CA HIS A 176 14.55 9.79 -3.15
C HIS A 176 15.49 8.58 -3.13
N THR A 177 14.99 7.41 -2.74
CA THR A 177 15.71 6.13 -2.68
C THR A 177 15.08 5.10 -3.62
N PHE A 178 13.77 5.07 -3.69
CA PHE A 178 12.99 4.14 -4.48
C PHE A 178 12.11 4.91 -5.46
N SER A 179 12.51 4.92 -6.72
CA SER A 179 11.75 5.63 -7.76
C SER A 179 10.51 4.88 -8.25
N GLY A 180 10.36 3.58 -7.93
CA GLY A 180 9.31 2.74 -8.51
C GLY A 180 9.46 2.46 -10.02
N CYS A 181 10.56 2.89 -10.65
CA CYS A 181 10.83 2.66 -12.08
C CYS A 181 11.33 1.25 -12.44
N GLY A 182 11.68 0.42 -11.46
CA GLY A 182 12.27 -0.90 -11.72
C GLY A 182 11.40 -1.74 -12.66
N GLN A 183 12.03 -2.44 -13.61
CA GLN A 183 11.32 -3.57 -14.24
C GLN A 183 11.33 -4.75 -13.27
N PRO A 184 10.23 -5.50 -13.08
CA PRO A 184 8.85 -5.23 -13.42
C PRO A 184 7.98 -4.90 -12.18
N THR A 185 8.02 -3.66 -11.67
CA THR A 185 7.24 -3.31 -10.48
C THR A 185 5.73 -3.25 -10.75
N VAL A 186 4.93 -3.40 -9.68
CA VAL A 186 3.46 -3.21 -9.71
C VAL A 186 3.11 -1.80 -10.17
N THR A 187 3.76 -0.77 -9.62
CA THR A 187 3.56 0.63 -10.02
C THR A 187 3.79 0.85 -11.51
N ARG A 188 4.84 0.22 -12.07
CA ARG A 188 5.17 0.34 -13.50
C ARG A 188 4.16 -0.38 -14.39
N LEU A 189 3.75 -1.58 -14.01
CA LEU A 189 2.67 -2.32 -14.69
C LEU A 189 1.40 -1.45 -14.79
N VAL A 190 0.92 -0.97 -13.64
CA VAL A 190 -0.34 -0.23 -13.54
C VAL A 190 -0.32 1.02 -14.41
N SER A 191 0.75 1.80 -14.31
CA SER A 191 0.85 3.05 -15.06
C SER A 191 1.07 2.85 -16.56
N ARG A 192 2.02 1.99 -16.95
CA ARG A 192 2.41 1.85 -18.35
C ARG A 192 1.49 0.94 -19.16
N GLU A 193 1.03 -0.16 -18.58
CA GLU A 193 0.21 -1.15 -19.30
C GLU A 193 -1.28 -0.88 -19.13
N LEU A 194 -1.71 -0.46 -17.93
CA LEU A 194 -3.13 -0.30 -17.62
C LEU A 194 -3.63 1.14 -17.71
N GLY A 195 -2.71 2.10 -17.87
CA GLY A 195 -3.07 3.51 -18.04
C GLY A 195 -3.72 4.14 -16.81
N ILE A 196 -3.42 3.61 -15.61
CA ILE A 196 -3.93 4.12 -14.34
C ILE A 196 -2.80 4.80 -13.56
N PRO A 197 -3.01 6.02 -13.02
CA PRO A 197 -2.04 6.66 -12.15
C PRO A 197 -1.70 5.77 -10.94
N ALA A 198 -0.42 5.67 -10.60
CA ALA A 198 0.05 4.83 -9.51
C ALA A 198 1.14 5.52 -8.66
N LEU A 199 1.08 5.30 -7.35
CA LEU A 199 2.08 5.75 -6.38
C LEU A 199 2.64 4.54 -5.63
N GLN A 200 3.95 4.31 -5.71
CA GLN A 200 4.63 3.40 -4.77
C GLN A 200 4.87 4.14 -3.46
N LEU A 201 4.44 3.58 -2.33
CA LEU A 201 4.67 4.15 -1.01
C LEU A 201 5.61 3.24 -0.22
N GLU A 202 6.88 3.63 -0.15
CA GLU A 202 7.89 2.95 0.67
C GLU A 202 7.85 3.49 2.09
N ILE A 203 7.14 2.78 2.97
CA ILE A 203 6.84 3.25 4.32
C ILE A 203 7.91 2.72 5.29
N ASN A 204 8.59 3.63 5.98
CA ASN A 204 9.61 3.26 6.96
C ASN A 204 8.99 2.45 8.10
N LYS A 205 9.64 1.34 8.49
CA LYS A 205 9.21 0.43 9.56
C LYS A 205 8.74 1.15 10.84
N LYS A 206 9.34 2.30 11.21
CA LYS A 206 8.89 3.08 12.39
C LYS A 206 7.42 3.53 12.31
N TRP A 207 6.86 3.70 11.12
CA TRP A 207 5.47 4.14 10.91
C TRP A 207 4.48 2.99 10.76
N ARG A 208 4.98 1.77 10.52
CA ARG A 208 4.15 0.59 10.24
C ARG A 208 4.29 -0.52 11.29
N ASP A 209 5.01 -0.29 12.39
CA ASP A 209 5.19 -1.22 13.52
C ASP A 209 4.28 -0.83 14.71
N PRO A 210 3.02 -1.31 14.75
CA PRO A 210 2.08 -0.99 15.82
C PRO A 210 2.49 -1.55 17.19
N GLU A 211 3.30 -2.61 17.24
CA GLU A 211 3.73 -3.21 18.52
C GLU A 211 4.72 -2.30 19.24
N LYS A 212 5.60 -1.62 18.49
CA LYS A 212 6.60 -0.72 19.08
C LYS A 212 6.16 0.73 19.06
N ARG A 213 5.35 1.14 18.07
CA ARG A 213 5.02 2.54 17.79
C ARG A 213 3.53 2.73 17.45
N PRO A 214 2.63 2.38 18.38
CA PRO A 214 1.18 2.36 18.14
C PRO A 214 0.61 3.72 17.69
N GLU A 215 1.06 4.82 18.30
CA GLU A 215 0.60 6.16 17.92
C GLU A 215 1.07 6.58 16.52
N GLN A 216 2.31 6.22 16.14
CA GLN A 216 2.80 6.50 14.79
C GLN A 216 2.04 5.68 13.75
N PHE A 217 1.76 4.41 14.05
CA PHE A 217 0.91 3.57 13.22
C PHE A 217 -0.49 4.18 13.04
N ARG A 218 -1.12 4.62 14.12
CA ARG A 218 -2.42 5.30 14.08
C ARG A 218 -2.39 6.55 13.19
N THR A 219 -1.39 7.41 13.38
CA THR A 219 -1.20 8.61 12.55
C THR A 219 -1.04 8.27 11.07
N LEU A 220 -0.27 7.23 10.72
CA LEU A 220 -0.11 6.77 9.35
C LEU A 220 -1.46 6.32 8.75
N VAL A 221 -2.20 5.48 9.48
CA VAL A 221 -3.51 4.97 9.05
C VAL A 221 -4.49 6.13 8.80
N GLU A 222 -4.58 7.08 9.74
CA GLU A 222 -5.47 8.23 9.62
C GLU A 222 -5.08 9.12 8.44
N CYS A 223 -3.78 9.36 8.24
CA CYS A 223 -3.27 10.13 7.11
C CYS A 223 -3.63 9.49 5.76
N LEU A 224 -3.32 8.20 5.59
CA LEU A 224 -3.59 7.50 4.34
C LEU A 224 -5.10 7.35 4.10
N ALA A 225 -5.89 7.08 5.14
CA ALA A 225 -7.35 7.02 5.02
C ALA A 225 -7.95 8.37 4.62
N ALA A 226 -7.44 9.48 5.17
CA ALA A 226 -7.88 10.82 4.81
C ALA A 226 -7.50 11.17 3.36
N TYR A 227 -6.29 10.79 2.93
CA TYR A 227 -5.85 10.95 1.54
C TYR A 227 -6.74 10.20 0.56
N ILE A 228 -7.01 8.91 0.83
CA ILE A 228 -7.85 8.04 -0.02
C ILE A 228 -9.27 8.60 -0.17
N ARG A 229 -9.89 9.08 0.91
CA ARG A 229 -11.24 9.69 0.85
C ARG A 229 -11.27 11.00 0.05
N GLY A 230 -10.13 11.63 -0.16
CA GLY A 230 -10.00 12.86 -0.95
C GLY A 230 -9.81 12.63 -2.45
N GLN A 231 -9.74 11.38 -2.91
CA GLN A 231 -9.55 11.01 -4.33
C GLN A 231 -10.88 10.65 -5.00
#